data_AF-A0A7S1V2K9-F1
#
_entry.id   AF-A0A7S1V2K9-F1
#
_cell.length_a   1.000
_cell.length_b   1.000
_cell.length_c   1.000
_cell.angle_alpha   90.00
_cell.angle_beta   90.00
_cell.angle_gamma   90.00
#
_symmetry.space_group_name_H-M   'P 1'
#
loop_
_entity.id
_entity.type
_entity.pdbx_description
1 polymer ?
#
loop_
_entity_poly.entity_id
_entity_poly.type
_entity_poly.pdbx_seq_one_letter_code
_entity_poly.pdbx_strand_id
1 'polypeptide(L)'
;VLSQIRRPNDGSHILTLPDLFATLVNLWATLTPPKRSNLAVTKPTAIVELKRVGWHVNNGMTFQTRRMLEVAREYENSLNIVVACFTTSVLRDMRLRLKSTLPQLRLVYDADAAKMTTKSVADVKAYAEGLAVSLAHIFRRDDAVDFVRAAHNADLAFYVFLVTPRYRFGGDFDGQLNYLVNTLHVDGLITEDVALTNAWLSTAMTKPTLNLSLADGERVHVLPASDSTLATPSSLEAALLSTALISALLCLMLMFRGIKPKR
;
A
#
# COMPACT_ATOMS: atom_id res chain seq x y z
N VAL A 1 18.39 21.68 3.66
CA VAL A 1 19.55 20.78 3.84
C VAL A 1 19.44 19.46 3.04
N LEU A 2 18.31 19.11 2.41
CA LEU A 2 18.18 17.86 1.62
C LEU A 2 17.90 18.05 0.13
N SER A 3 18.08 19.25 -0.44
CA SER A 3 17.65 19.51 -1.82
C SER A 3 18.47 18.80 -2.90
N GLN A 4 19.63 18.20 -2.62
CA GLN A 4 20.43 17.53 -3.68
C GLN A 4 21.33 16.43 -3.10
N ILE A 5 20.81 15.23 -2.85
CA ILE A 5 21.66 14.04 -2.74
C ILE A 5 21.58 13.31 -4.09
N ARG A 6 22.64 13.37 -4.89
CA ARG A 6 22.76 12.55 -6.11
C ARG A 6 23.16 11.14 -5.71
N ARG A 7 22.60 10.11 -6.33
CA ARG A 7 23.22 8.77 -6.23
C ARG A 7 24.57 8.84 -6.95
N PRO A 8 25.68 8.36 -6.36
CA PRO A 8 27.01 8.58 -6.91
C PRO A 8 27.26 8.05 -8.33
N ASN A 9 26.42 7.13 -8.84
CA ASN A 9 26.82 6.27 -9.96
C ASN A 9 25.91 6.27 -11.21
N ASP A 10 24.76 6.94 -11.22
CA ASP A 10 23.82 6.85 -12.36
C ASP A 10 23.13 8.18 -12.74
N GLY A 11 23.50 9.29 -12.09
CA GLY A 11 22.87 10.60 -12.33
C GLY A 11 21.42 10.70 -11.81
N SER A 12 20.91 9.68 -11.12
CA SER A 12 19.58 9.76 -10.51
C SER A 12 19.56 10.71 -9.31
N HIS A 13 18.47 11.46 -9.21
CA HIS A 13 18.22 12.41 -8.13
C HIS A 13 17.46 11.74 -6.99
N ILE A 14 17.92 11.92 -5.75
CA ILE A 14 17.08 11.65 -4.57
C ILE A 14 16.10 12.80 -4.44
N LEU A 15 14.82 12.51 -4.62
CA LEU A 15 13.75 13.47 -4.41
C LEU A 15 13.51 13.68 -2.92
N THR A 16 13.30 14.93 -2.52
CA THR A 16 12.72 15.22 -1.22
C THR A 16 11.23 14.88 -1.23
N LEU A 17 10.61 14.76 -0.05
CA LEU A 17 9.18 14.47 0.04
C LEU A 17 8.31 15.55 -0.65
N PRO A 18 8.55 16.87 -0.47
CA PRO A 18 7.88 17.90 -1.25
C PRO A 18 8.06 17.75 -2.76
N ASP A 19 9.27 17.49 -3.24
CA ASP A 19 9.55 17.35 -4.67
C ASP A 19 8.81 16.14 -5.27
N LEU A 20 8.75 15.04 -4.51
CA LEU A 20 7.99 13.85 -4.90
C LEU A 20 6.49 14.15 -5.00
N PHE A 21 5.91 14.82 -3.99
CA PHE A 21 4.50 15.19 -3.99
C PHE A 21 4.15 16.14 -5.15
N ALA A 22 4.97 17.16 -5.38
CA ALA A 22 4.82 18.04 -6.53
C ALA A 22 4.88 17.27 -7.86
N THR A 23 5.83 16.33 -7.97
CA THR A 23 5.96 15.48 -9.17
C THR A 23 4.72 14.62 -9.40
N LEU A 24 4.16 14.00 -8.35
CA LEU A 24 2.95 13.19 -8.45
C LEU A 24 1.73 14.02 -8.86
N VAL A 25 1.54 15.21 -8.29
CA VAL A 25 0.46 16.12 -8.67
C VAL A 25 0.58 16.52 -10.14
N ASN A 26 1.78 16.93 -10.56
CA ASN A 26 2.02 17.36 -11.94
C ASN A 26 1.81 16.22 -12.94
N LEU A 27 2.30 15.02 -12.62
CA LEU A 27 2.09 13.85 -13.46
C LEU A 27 0.61 13.47 -13.55
N TRP A 28 -0.13 13.53 -12.44
CA TRP A 28 -1.56 13.28 -12.45
C TRP A 28 -2.34 14.27 -13.31
N ALA A 29 -1.93 15.55 -13.31
CA ALA A 29 -2.56 16.58 -14.12
C ALA A 29 -2.30 16.39 -15.64
N THR A 30 -1.21 15.73 -16.04
CA THR A 30 -0.91 15.45 -17.45
C THR A 30 -1.54 14.16 -17.96
N LEU A 31 -1.87 13.23 -17.05
CA LEU A 31 -2.63 12.04 -17.39
C LEU A 31 -4.06 12.48 -17.75
N THR A 32 -4.43 12.37 -19.03
CA THR A 32 -5.83 12.57 -19.43
C THR A 32 -6.67 11.55 -18.67
N PRO A 33 -7.65 11.96 -17.84
CA PRO A 33 -8.47 11.00 -17.12
C PRO A 33 -9.08 10.06 -18.15
N PRO A 34 -8.98 8.72 -17.99
CA PRO A 34 -9.66 7.82 -18.91
C PRO A 34 -11.13 8.23 -18.93
N LYS A 35 -11.69 8.48 -20.12
CA LYS A 35 -13.12 8.79 -20.35
C LYS A 35 -14.07 7.66 -19.91
N ARG A 36 -13.60 6.67 -19.15
CA ARG A 36 -14.24 5.38 -18.92
C ARG A 36 -13.89 4.83 -17.54
N SER A 37 -14.45 5.41 -16.49
CA SER A 37 -14.84 4.65 -15.30
C SER A 37 -15.79 5.49 -14.45
N ASN A 38 -16.90 4.90 -14.02
CA ASN A 38 -17.80 5.49 -13.01
C ASN A 38 -17.16 5.56 -11.60
N LEU A 39 -15.84 5.42 -11.51
CA LEU A 39 -15.01 5.52 -10.32
C LEU A 39 -14.07 6.70 -10.53
N ALA A 40 -14.55 7.90 -10.21
CA ALA A 40 -13.74 9.11 -10.27
C ALA A 40 -12.69 9.05 -9.16
N VAL A 41 -11.54 8.46 -9.44
CA VAL A 41 -10.33 8.73 -8.65
C VAL A 41 -10.00 10.20 -8.90
N THR A 42 -10.37 11.07 -7.97
CA THR A 42 -10.23 12.52 -8.17
C THR A 42 -8.81 13.03 -7.91
N LYS A 43 -7.98 12.23 -7.21
CA LYS A 43 -6.62 12.57 -6.80
C LYS A 43 -5.73 11.32 -6.78
N PRO A 44 -4.43 11.44 -7.09
CA PRO A 44 -3.49 10.34 -6.92
C PRO A 44 -3.29 10.04 -5.43
N THR A 45 -2.92 8.80 -5.13
CA THR A 45 -2.69 8.34 -3.75
C THR A 45 -1.20 8.12 -3.50
N ALA A 46 -0.69 8.64 -2.40
CA ALA A 46 0.68 8.45 -1.93
C ALA A 46 0.69 7.72 -0.58
N ILE A 47 1.41 6.59 -0.49
CA ILE A 47 1.65 5.87 0.76
C ILE A 47 3.05 6.20 1.25
N VAL A 48 3.15 6.92 2.37
CA VAL A 48 4.42 7.39 2.94
C VAL A 48 4.79 6.55 4.15
N GLU A 49 5.91 5.84 4.07
CA GLU A 49 6.41 5.07 5.20
C GLU A 49 7.32 5.89 6.12
N LEU A 50 7.00 5.92 7.42
CA LEU A 50 7.88 6.44 8.46
C LEU A 50 8.83 5.34 8.96
N LYS A 51 10.11 5.43 8.58
CA LYS A 51 11.16 4.51 9.04
C LYS A 51 11.77 4.97 10.37
N ARG A 52 12.01 4.03 11.28
CA ARG A 52 12.91 4.14 12.46
C ARG A 52 12.90 5.52 13.15
N VAL A 53 11.72 6.05 13.48
CA VAL A 53 11.58 7.42 14.02
C VAL A 53 12.44 7.66 15.26
N GLY A 54 12.54 6.68 16.16
CA GLY A 54 13.41 6.77 17.34
C GLY A 54 14.90 6.91 16.99
N TRP A 55 15.39 6.22 15.96
CA TRP A 55 16.76 6.37 15.48
C TRP A 55 16.99 7.79 14.93
N HIS A 56 16.06 8.33 14.15
CA HIS A 56 16.17 9.70 13.63
C HIS A 56 16.28 10.73 14.75
N VAL A 57 15.40 10.65 15.76
CA VAL A 57 15.43 11.56 16.93
C VAL A 57 16.75 11.43 17.69
N ASN A 58 17.22 10.20 17.93
CA ASN A 58 18.49 9.95 18.62
C ASN A 58 19.72 10.44 17.84
N ASN A 59 19.59 10.73 16.55
CA ASN A 59 20.66 11.28 15.70
C ASN A 59 20.47 12.78 15.43
N GLY A 60 19.71 13.48 16.29
CA GLY A 60 19.53 14.93 16.20
C GLY A 60 18.72 15.39 14.99
N MET A 61 18.06 14.47 14.27
CA MET A 61 17.16 14.86 13.19
C MET A 61 15.87 15.40 13.80
N THR A 62 15.38 16.51 13.25
CA THR A 62 14.08 17.07 13.64
C THR A 62 12.99 16.03 13.52
N PHE A 63 11.95 16.19 14.33
CA PHE A 63 10.86 15.24 14.49
C PHE A 63 10.18 14.95 13.14
N GLN A 64 10.64 13.90 12.46
CA GLN A 64 10.32 13.57 11.06
C GLN A 64 8.81 13.49 10.83
N THR A 65 8.07 13.01 11.83
CA THR A 65 6.61 12.96 11.80
C THR A 65 5.97 14.34 11.66
N ARG A 66 6.45 15.37 12.38
CA ARG A 66 5.90 16.74 12.25
C ARG A 66 6.22 17.33 10.89
N ARG A 67 7.47 17.15 10.42
CA ARG A 67 7.86 17.64 9.10
C ARG A 67 7.05 16.96 7.99
N MET A 68 6.83 15.65 8.08
CA MET A 68 5.98 14.94 7.13
C MET A 68 4.53 15.46 7.19
N LEU A 69 3.97 15.69 8.38
CA LEU A 69 2.62 16.24 8.53
C LEU A 69 2.49 17.67 7.97
N GLU A 70 3.51 18.51 8.14
CA GLU A 70 3.55 19.85 7.53
C GLU A 70 3.49 19.75 6.01
N VAL A 71 4.35 18.92 5.41
CA VAL A 71 4.34 18.69 3.96
C VAL A 71 3.01 18.07 3.52
N ALA A 72 2.46 17.11 4.27
CA ALA A 72 1.19 16.49 3.90
C ALA A 72 0.04 17.50 3.86
N ARG A 73 -0.01 18.46 4.79
CA ARG A 73 -1.03 19.53 4.79
C ARG A 73 -0.93 20.42 3.56
N GLU A 74 0.27 20.69 3.04
CA GLU A 74 0.44 21.48 1.82
C GLU A 74 -0.19 20.80 0.59
N TYR A 75 -0.35 19.46 0.62
CA TYR A 75 -0.81 18.66 -0.52
C TYR A 75 -2.12 17.90 -0.29
N GLU A 76 -2.79 18.03 0.86
CA GLU A 76 -4.01 17.28 1.19
C GLU A 76 -5.18 17.53 0.22
N ASN A 77 -5.18 18.70 -0.42
CA ASN A 77 -6.16 19.04 -1.45
C ASN A 77 -5.82 18.45 -2.82
N SER A 78 -4.60 17.99 -3.03
CA SER A 78 -4.11 17.49 -4.34
C SER A 78 -3.75 16.01 -4.33
N LEU A 79 -3.52 15.41 -3.16
CA LEU A 79 -3.13 14.02 -2.97
C LEU A 79 -4.00 13.35 -1.91
N ASN A 80 -4.28 12.07 -2.08
CA ASN A 80 -4.69 11.20 -0.97
C ASN A 80 -3.42 10.69 -0.29
N ILE A 81 -3.15 11.09 0.96
CA ILE A 81 -1.90 10.72 1.65
C ILE A 81 -2.22 9.72 2.76
N VAL A 82 -1.63 8.52 2.66
CA VAL A 82 -1.71 7.48 3.68
C VAL A 82 -0.35 7.35 4.35
N VAL A 83 -0.32 7.28 5.68
CA VAL A 83 0.93 7.15 6.44
C VAL A 83 1.09 5.72 6.93
N ALA A 84 2.17 5.07 6.52
CA ALA A 84 2.50 3.71 6.92
C ALA A 84 3.63 3.69 7.95
N CYS A 85 3.54 2.84 8.98
CA CYS A 85 4.65 2.69 9.93
C CYS A 85 4.66 1.33 10.63
N PHE A 86 5.86 0.80 10.87
CA PHE A 86 6.08 -0.38 11.71
C PHE A 86 5.97 -0.08 13.22
N THR A 87 6.07 1.17 13.65
CA THR A 87 6.15 1.52 15.07
C THR A 87 4.78 2.00 15.57
N THR A 88 4.10 1.17 16.37
CA THR A 88 2.78 1.48 16.95
C THR A 88 2.75 2.81 17.70
N SER A 89 3.78 3.11 18.50
CA SER A 89 3.83 4.36 19.28
C SER A 89 3.88 5.60 18.39
N VAL A 90 4.48 5.53 17.19
CA VAL A 90 4.51 6.64 16.23
C VAL A 90 3.12 6.93 15.69
N LEU A 91 2.38 5.90 15.27
CA LEU A 91 1.02 6.06 14.75
C LEU A 91 0.05 6.56 15.85
N ARG A 92 0.15 5.99 17.06
CA ARG A 92 -0.61 6.48 18.22
C ARG A 92 -0.30 7.94 18.53
N ASP A 93 0.97 8.31 18.51
CA ASP A 93 1.39 9.70 18.75
C ASP A 93 0.83 10.66 17.70
N MET A 94 0.85 10.25 16.42
CA MET A 94 0.22 10.99 15.32
C MET A 94 -1.27 11.21 15.54
N ARG A 95 -2.01 10.13 15.82
CA ARG A 95 -3.47 10.21 16.02
C ARG A 95 -3.83 10.98 17.30
N LEU A 96 -3.24 10.60 18.42
CA LEU A 96 -3.71 11.02 19.75
C LEU A 96 -3.10 12.36 20.18
N ARG A 97 -1.80 12.59 19.95
CA ARG A 97 -1.11 13.81 20.39
C ARG A 97 -1.05 14.87 19.29
N LEU A 98 -0.66 14.49 18.08
CA LEU A 98 -0.53 15.44 16.96
C LEU A 98 -1.86 15.70 16.24
N LYS A 99 -2.92 14.97 16.60
CA LYS A 99 -4.27 15.11 16.05
C LYS A 99 -4.30 15.01 14.52
N SER A 100 -3.44 14.16 13.95
CA SER A 100 -3.43 13.89 12.52
C SER A 100 -4.76 13.26 12.11
N THR A 101 -5.36 13.78 11.04
CA THR A 101 -6.54 13.21 10.37
C THR A 101 -6.17 12.28 9.23
N LEU A 102 -4.91 12.29 8.78
CA LEU A 102 -4.44 11.42 7.70
C LEU A 102 -4.75 9.94 8.00
N PRO A 103 -5.19 9.17 6.98
CA PRO A 103 -5.27 7.71 7.08
C PRO A 103 -3.91 7.09 7.43
N GLN A 104 -3.94 6.07 8.27
CA GLN A 104 -2.77 5.40 8.81
C GLN A 104 -2.84 3.89 8.57
N LEU A 105 -1.69 3.31 8.24
CA LEU A 105 -1.51 1.90 7.94
C LEU A 105 -0.45 1.30 8.87
N ARG A 106 -0.84 0.35 9.73
CA ARG A 106 0.10 -0.38 10.58
C ARG A 106 0.81 -1.45 9.75
N LEU A 107 2.12 -1.30 9.55
CA LEU A 107 2.93 -2.27 8.80
C LEU A 107 3.46 -3.37 9.72
N VAL A 108 3.11 -4.64 9.54
CA VAL A 108 3.52 -5.71 10.44
C VAL A 108 4.50 -6.65 9.75
N TYR A 109 5.71 -6.76 10.31
CA TYR A 109 6.72 -7.72 9.87
C TYR A 109 6.74 -8.94 10.79
N ASP A 110 7.35 -10.03 10.33
CA ASP A 110 7.32 -11.38 10.93
C ASP A 110 7.36 -11.41 12.48
N ALA A 111 8.30 -10.70 13.12
CA ALA A 111 8.45 -10.74 14.58
C ALA A 111 7.30 -10.08 15.36
N ASP A 112 6.69 -9.03 14.80
CA ASP A 112 5.52 -8.38 15.39
C ASP A 112 4.26 -9.18 15.10
N ALA A 113 4.16 -9.72 13.89
CA ALA A 113 2.98 -10.41 13.42
C ALA A 113 2.76 -11.74 14.14
N ALA A 114 3.84 -12.42 14.56
CA ALA A 114 3.76 -13.61 15.41
C ALA A 114 3.13 -13.33 16.79
N LYS A 115 3.18 -12.09 17.27
CA LYS A 115 2.60 -11.67 18.56
C LYS A 115 1.17 -11.16 18.41
N MET A 116 0.71 -10.95 17.17
CA MET A 116 -0.64 -10.48 16.91
C MET A 116 -1.63 -11.62 16.98
N THR A 117 -2.54 -11.51 17.95
CA THR A 117 -3.77 -12.28 18.05
C THR A 117 -4.91 -11.54 17.35
N THR A 118 -5.99 -12.24 17.02
CA THR A 118 -7.24 -11.63 16.51
C THR A 118 -7.75 -10.53 17.44
N LYS A 119 -7.61 -10.68 18.76
CA LYS A 119 -7.93 -9.63 19.74
C LYS A 119 -7.06 -8.39 19.58
N SER A 120 -5.75 -8.56 19.42
CA SER A 120 -4.82 -7.42 19.25
C SER A 120 -4.96 -6.70 17.90
N VAL A 121 -5.57 -7.36 16.90
CA VAL A 121 -5.90 -6.71 15.62
C VAL A 121 -6.93 -5.61 15.84
N ALA A 122 -7.95 -5.84 16.66
CA ALA A 122 -8.98 -4.83 16.94
C ALA A 122 -8.39 -3.56 17.59
N ASP A 123 -7.34 -3.70 18.42
CA ASP A 123 -6.67 -2.56 19.07
C ASP A 123 -5.97 -1.62 18.07
N VAL A 124 -5.74 -2.07 16.83
CA VAL A 124 -5.15 -1.25 15.76
C VAL A 124 -6.11 -0.16 15.31
N LYS A 125 -7.43 -0.44 15.31
CA LYS A 125 -8.46 0.52 14.86
C LYS A 125 -8.49 1.81 15.68
N ALA A 126 -8.01 1.76 16.93
CA ALA A 126 -7.90 2.94 17.78
C ALA A 126 -6.94 4.02 17.24
N TYR A 127 -6.05 3.68 16.31
CA TYR A 127 -5.06 4.62 15.77
C TYR A 127 -4.79 4.51 14.27
N ALA A 128 -5.26 3.47 13.58
CA ALA A 128 -5.04 3.26 12.17
C ALA A 128 -6.30 2.73 11.47
N GLU A 129 -6.41 3.02 10.18
CA GLU A 129 -7.51 2.62 9.31
C GLU A 129 -7.20 1.32 8.56
N GLY A 130 -5.94 0.87 8.59
CA GLY A 130 -5.57 -0.40 7.98
C GLY A 130 -4.40 -1.11 8.64
N LEU A 131 -4.26 -2.38 8.26
CA LEU A 131 -3.18 -3.27 8.62
C LEU A 131 -2.53 -3.81 7.34
N ALA A 132 -1.21 -3.69 7.21
CA ALA A 132 -0.48 -4.32 6.12
C ALA A 132 0.50 -5.35 6.67
N VAL A 133 0.44 -6.59 6.21
CA VAL A 133 1.24 -7.70 6.74
C VAL A 133 2.15 -8.27 5.66
N SER A 134 3.35 -8.72 6.05
CA SER A 134 4.30 -9.29 5.10
C SER A 134 3.72 -10.56 4.48
N LEU A 135 3.91 -10.73 3.16
CA LEU A 135 3.52 -11.93 2.44
C LEU A 135 4.01 -13.21 3.16
N ALA A 136 5.29 -13.21 3.56
CA ALA A 136 5.91 -14.34 4.24
C ALA A 136 5.19 -14.73 5.53
N HIS A 137 4.68 -13.76 6.28
CA HIS A 137 3.96 -14.05 7.51
C HIS A 137 2.58 -14.63 7.22
N ILE A 138 1.82 -14.05 6.28
CA ILE A 138 0.48 -14.55 5.92
C ILE A 138 0.51 -16.03 5.56
N PHE A 139 1.49 -16.45 4.77
CA PHE A 139 1.59 -17.84 4.33
C PHE A 139 2.18 -18.81 5.37
N ARG A 140 2.74 -18.32 6.47
CA ARG A 140 3.19 -19.15 7.60
C ARG A 140 2.13 -19.29 8.69
N ARG A 141 0.99 -18.61 8.57
CA ARG A 141 -0.09 -18.67 9.55
C ARG A 141 -1.10 -19.74 9.18
N ASP A 142 -1.31 -20.67 10.09
CA ASP A 142 -2.40 -21.66 9.98
C ASP A 142 -3.78 -21.00 10.15
N ASP A 143 -3.85 -19.85 10.83
CA ASP A 143 -5.07 -19.07 11.09
C ASP A 143 -5.22 -17.85 10.17
N ALA A 144 -4.59 -17.83 8.99
CA ALA A 144 -4.56 -16.66 8.10
C ALA A 144 -5.97 -16.13 7.74
N VAL A 145 -6.93 -17.01 7.46
CA VAL A 145 -8.32 -16.64 7.15
C VAL A 145 -8.97 -15.92 8.32
N ASP A 146 -8.87 -16.47 9.53
CA ASP A 146 -9.47 -15.88 10.72
C ASP A 146 -8.76 -14.58 11.13
N PHE A 147 -7.46 -14.48 10.87
CA PHE A 147 -6.67 -13.28 11.10
C PHE A 147 -7.11 -12.11 10.20
N VAL A 148 -7.33 -12.36 8.90
CA VAL A 148 -7.86 -11.34 7.97
C VAL A 148 -9.30 -10.99 8.32
N ARG A 149 -10.15 -11.99 8.61
CA ARG A 149 -11.53 -11.74 9.05
C ARG A 149 -11.60 -10.89 10.33
N ALA A 150 -10.69 -11.10 11.28
CA ALA A 150 -10.62 -10.28 12.49
C ALA A 150 -10.30 -8.81 12.19
N ALA A 151 -9.49 -8.53 11.17
CA ALA A 151 -9.23 -7.16 10.73
C ALA A 151 -10.48 -6.52 10.10
N HIS A 152 -11.16 -7.23 9.21
CA HIS A 152 -12.41 -6.73 8.61
C HIS A 152 -13.51 -6.51 9.65
N ASN A 153 -13.67 -7.42 10.61
CA ASN A 153 -14.61 -7.27 11.71
C ASN A 153 -14.28 -6.06 12.61
N ALA A 154 -13.01 -5.63 12.64
CA ALA A 154 -12.56 -4.42 13.32
C ALA A 154 -12.59 -3.17 12.42
N ASP A 155 -13.20 -3.25 11.24
CA ASP A 155 -13.25 -2.18 10.24
C ASP A 155 -11.86 -1.68 9.82
N LEU A 156 -10.91 -2.60 9.67
CA LEU A 156 -9.57 -2.33 9.15
C LEU A 156 -9.45 -2.84 7.72
N ALA A 157 -8.97 -1.99 6.82
CA ALA A 157 -8.52 -2.43 5.51
C ALA A 157 -7.26 -3.31 5.67
N PHE A 158 -7.23 -4.46 5.01
CA PHE A 158 -6.16 -5.44 5.12
C PHE A 158 -5.35 -5.52 3.83
N TYR A 159 -4.06 -5.23 3.95
CA TYR A 159 -3.12 -5.26 2.84
C TYR A 159 -2.05 -6.33 3.06
N VAL A 160 -1.51 -6.85 1.96
CA VAL A 160 -0.32 -7.71 1.99
C VAL A 160 0.82 -7.03 1.24
N PHE A 161 2.00 -6.95 1.85
CA PHE A 161 3.16 -6.31 1.25
C PHE A 161 4.31 -7.27 0.97
N LEU A 162 5.22 -6.84 0.07
CA LEU A 162 6.25 -7.68 -0.56
C LEU A 162 5.65 -8.81 -1.40
N VAL A 163 4.54 -8.52 -2.09
CA VAL A 163 3.96 -9.46 -3.05
C VAL A 163 4.77 -9.39 -4.34
N THR A 164 5.59 -10.39 -4.60
CA THR A 164 6.49 -10.43 -5.76
C THR A 164 6.65 -11.86 -6.28
N PRO A 165 6.81 -12.07 -7.60
CA PRO A 165 7.08 -13.38 -8.17
C PRO A 165 8.34 -14.06 -7.64
N ARG A 166 9.24 -13.28 -7.02
CA ARG A 166 10.51 -13.75 -6.43
C ARG A 166 10.31 -14.54 -5.14
N TYR A 167 9.27 -14.25 -4.38
CA TYR A 167 8.95 -14.93 -3.13
C TYR A 167 7.65 -15.71 -3.30
N ARG A 168 7.75 -17.03 -3.32
CA ARG A 168 6.62 -17.95 -3.53
C ARG A 168 6.48 -18.85 -2.32
N PHE A 169 5.28 -18.93 -1.78
CA PHE A 169 4.96 -19.74 -0.59
C PHE A 169 4.06 -20.92 -0.95
N GLY A 170 4.54 -21.74 -1.89
CA GLY A 170 3.78 -22.83 -2.50
C GLY A 170 3.08 -22.38 -3.80
N GLY A 171 3.05 -23.27 -4.79
CA GLY A 171 2.45 -22.99 -6.10
C GLY A 171 3.21 -21.96 -6.94
N ASP A 172 2.54 -21.49 -8.00
CA ASP A 172 2.99 -20.38 -8.85
C ASP A 172 2.49 -19.03 -8.32
N PHE A 173 2.95 -17.94 -8.95
CA PHE A 173 2.59 -16.59 -8.52
C PHE A 173 1.09 -16.31 -8.69
N ASP A 174 0.46 -16.87 -9.73
CA ASP A 174 -0.98 -16.74 -9.98
C ASP A 174 -1.80 -17.41 -8.88
N GLY A 175 -1.41 -18.61 -8.44
CA GLY A 175 -2.03 -19.30 -7.29
C GLY A 175 -1.89 -18.51 -6.00
N GLN A 176 -0.72 -17.86 -5.79
CA GLN A 176 -0.51 -16.97 -4.65
C GLN A 176 -1.45 -15.76 -4.68
N LEU A 177 -1.57 -15.09 -5.83
CA LEU A 177 -2.50 -13.97 -6.01
C LEU A 177 -3.95 -14.41 -5.83
N ASN A 178 -4.32 -15.57 -6.37
CA ASN A 178 -5.64 -16.15 -6.20
C ASN A 178 -5.97 -16.40 -4.72
N TYR A 179 -5.05 -16.98 -3.97
CA TYR A 179 -5.26 -17.20 -2.53
C TYR A 179 -5.45 -15.88 -1.78
N LEU A 180 -4.60 -14.88 -2.02
CA LEU A 180 -4.71 -13.58 -1.35
C LEU A 180 -6.03 -12.87 -1.67
N VAL A 181 -6.43 -12.82 -2.95
CA VAL A 181 -7.58 -12.02 -3.39
C VAL A 181 -8.90 -12.78 -3.22
N ASN A 182 -8.96 -14.04 -3.64
CA ASN A 182 -10.21 -14.80 -3.71
C ASN A 182 -10.47 -15.68 -2.48
N THR A 183 -9.44 -16.02 -1.71
CA THR A 183 -9.60 -16.82 -0.47
C THR A 183 -9.50 -15.97 0.78
N LEU A 184 -8.49 -15.11 0.87
CA LEU A 184 -8.32 -14.23 2.03
C LEU A 184 -9.10 -12.92 1.91
N HIS A 185 -9.56 -12.55 0.72
CA HIS A 185 -10.29 -11.30 0.49
C HIS A 185 -9.54 -10.05 0.95
N VAL A 186 -8.22 -10.00 0.72
CA VAL A 186 -7.42 -8.81 1.08
C VAL A 186 -7.86 -7.60 0.24
N ASP A 187 -7.86 -6.41 0.86
CA ASP A 187 -8.29 -5.16 0.24
C ASP A 187 -7.27 -4.59 -0.75
N GLY A 188 -6.01 -5.00 -0.62
CA GLY A 188 -4.96 -4.58 -1.55
C GLY A 188 -3.63 -5.28 -1.39
N LEU A 189 -2.80 -5.14 -2.42
CA LEU A 189 -1.48 -5.72 -2.51
C LEU A 189 -0.44 -4.61 -2.70
N ILE A 190 0.64 -4.65 -1.91
CA ILE A 190 1.82 -3.80 -2.08
C ILE A 190 2.89 -4.65 -2.76
N THR A 191 3.07 -4.38 -4.06
CA THR A 191 3.89 -5.18 -4.98
C THR A 191 4.98 -4.33 -5.65
N GLU A 192 6.10 -4.97 -5.98
CA GLU A 192 7.14 -4.37 -6.83
C GLU A 192 6.83 -4.56 -8.34
N ASP A 193 5.94 -5.49 -8.70
CA ASP A 193 5.59 -5.83 -10.08
C ASP A 193 4.13 -5.45 -10.37
N VAL A 194 3.92 -4.13 -10.52
CA VAL A 194 2.59 -3.54 -10.73
C VAL A 194 1.97 -4.01 -12.05
N ALA A 195 2.77 -4.12 -13.12
CA ALA A 195 2.27 -4.50 -14.45
C ALA A 195 1.76 -5.95 -14.44
N LEU A 196 2.53 -6.88 -13.89
CA LEU A 196 2.12 -8.28 -13.79
C LEU A 196 0.90 -8.45 -12.89
N THR A 197 0.88 -7.77 -11.74
CA THR A 197 -0.25 -7.84 -10.80
C THR A 197 -1.54 -7.29 -11.42
N ASN A 198 -1.46 -6.16 -12.14
CA ASN A 198 -2.60 -5.59 -12.84
C ASN A 198 -3.09 -6.48 -14.00
N ALA A 199 -2.16 -7.09 -14.75
CA ALA A 199 -2.51 -8.06 -15.79
C ALA A 199 -3.27 -9.25 -15.19
N TRP A 200 -2.78 -9.80 -14.07
CA TRP A 200 -3.47 -10.88 -13.37
C TRP A 200 -4.87 -10.43 -12.91
N LEU A 201 -5.00 -9.29 -12.24
CA LEU A 201 -6.30 -8.77 -11.78
C LEU A 201 -7.31 -8.60 -12.94
N SER A 202 -6.85 -8.09 -14.08
CA SER A 202 -7.70 -7.93 -15.28
C SER A 202 -8.21 -9.26 -15.85
N THR A 203 -7.44 -10.34 -15.70
CA THR A 203 -7.81 -11.69 -16.18
C THR A 203 -8.63 -12.48 -15.15
N ALA A 204 -8.32 -12.31 -13.86
CA ALA A 204 -9.01 -12.94 -12.75
C ALA A 204 -10.45 -12.41 -12.62
N MET A 205 -10.67 -11.11 -12.86
CA MET A 205 -12.02 -10.52 -12.88
C MET A 205 -12.81 -10.80 -14.17
N THR A 206 -12.18 -11.35 -15.21
CA THR A 206 -12.84 -11.72 -16.48
C THR A 206 -13.05 -13.23 -16.65
N LYS A 207 -12.38 -14.09 -15.86
CA LYS A 207 -12.72 -15.51 -15.78
C LYS A 207 -13.96 -15.67 -14.89
N PRO A 208 -15.03 -16.34 -15.35
CA PRO A 208 -16.22 -16.53 -14.54
C PRO A 208 -15.83 -17.27 -13.27
N THR A 209 -16.04 -16.61 -12.13
CA THR A 209 -15.84 -17.21 -10.82
C THR A 209 -16.77 -18.42 -10.71
N LEU A 210 -16.17 -19.58 -10.47
CA LEU A 210 -16.85 -20.84 -10.25
C LEU A 210 -17.88 -20.65 -9.12
N ASN A 211 -19.15 -20.90 -9.42
CA ASN A 211 -20.25 -20.85 -8.45
C ASN A 211 -20.05 -21.93 -7.37
N LEU A 212 -20.01 -21.53 -6.09
CA LEU A 212 -20.32 -22.41 -4.98
C LEU A 212 -21.68 -22.01 -4.42
N SER A 213 -22.66 -22.89 -4.64
CA SER A 213 -23.98 -22.82 -4.01
C SER A 213 -23.93 -23.64 -2.73
N LEU A 214 -24.31 -23.03 -1.60
CA LEU A 214 -24.77 -23.78 -0.44
C LEU A 214 -26.23 -23.43 -0.19
N ALA A 215 -27.01 -24.48 0.10
CA ALA A 215 -28.42 -24.42 0.41
C ALA A 215 -28.62 -23.54 1.64
N ASP A 216 -29.25 -22.38 1.45
CA ASP A 216 -30.27 -21.78 2.34
C ASP A 216 -30.58 -20.32 1.94
N GLY A 217 -30.99 -20.16 0.67
CA GLY A 217 -32.11 -19.27 0.37
C GLY A 217 -31.87 -17.78 0.10
N GLU A 218 -30.79 -17.13 0.56
CA GLU A 218 -30.54 -15.72 0.19
C GLU A 218 -29.26 -15.54 -0.65
N ARG A 219 -29.49 -15.27 -1.94
CA ARG A 219 -28.48 -14.85 -2.91
C ARG A 219 -28.51 -13.33 -3.00
N VAL A 220 -27.40 -12.66 -2.70
CA VAL A 220 -27.13 -11.33 -3.27
C VAL A 220 -26.09 -11.51 -4.37
N HIS A 221 -26.59 -11.53 -5.60
CA HIS A 221 -25.78 -11.31 -6.79
C HIS A 221 -25.64 -9.80 -7.00
N VAL A 222 -24.40 -9.31 -7.13
CA VAL A 222 -24.13 -8.05 -7.81
C VAL A 222 -23.17 -8.31 -8.97
N LEU A 223 -23.76 -8.38 -10.15
CA LEU A 223 -23.22 -8.17 -11.50
C LEU A 223 -24.39 -7.63 -12.34
N PRO A 224 -24.24 -7.09 -13.56
CA PRO A 224 -23.17 -6.31 -14.23
C PRO A 224 -23.74 -5.15 -15.10
N ALA A 225 -22.93 -4.45 -15.90
CA ALA A 225 -23.29 -3.87 -17.22
C ALA A 225 -22.04 -3.39 -17.98
N SER A 226 -21.85 -3.52 -19.31
CA SER A 226 -22.37 -4.41 -20.36
C SER A 226 -21.63 -4.06 -21.68
N ASP A 227 -21.30 -5.07 -22.47
CA ASP A 227 -21.30 -5.17 -23.94
C ASP A 227 -20.80 -4.07 -24.90
N SER A 228 -19.95 -4.58 -25.81
CA SER A 228 -19.86 -4.33 -27.25
C SER A 228 -19.18 -3.05 -27.75
N THR A 229 -17.95 -3.21 -28.26
CA THR A 229 -17.59 -3.15 -29.69
C THR A 229 -16.07 -3.05 -29.82
N LEU A 230 -15.53 -3.69 -30.86
CA LEU A 230 -14.11 -3.69 -31.21
C LEU A 230 -13.50 -2.29 -31.18
N ALA A 231 -12.50 -2.12 -30.31
CA ALA A 231 -11.29 -1.40 -30.64
C ALA A 231 -10.22 -1.92 -29.67
N THR A 232 -9.34 -2.78 -30.15
CA THR A 232 -8.09 -3.10 -29.46
C THR A 232 -7.34 -1.78 -29.25
N PRO A 233 -7.16 -1.27 -28.02
CA PRO A 233 -6.06 -0.37 -27.76
C PRO A 233 -4.81 -1.20 -27.94
N SER A 234 -3.82 -0.67 -28.65
CA SER A 234 -2.49 -1.30 -28.68
C SER A 234 -2.10 -1.63 -27.23
N SER A 235 -1.59 -2.83 -26.99
CA SER A 235 -1.30 -3.39 -25.65
C SER A 235 -0.33 -2.55 -24.81
N LEU A 236 0.20 -1.45 -25.37
CA LEU A 236 0.99 -0.43 -24.70
C LEU A 236 0.13 0.63 -23.98
N GLU A 237 -0.99 1.08 -24.55
CA GLU A 237 -1.79 2.17 -23.98
C GLU A 237 -2.63 1.74 -22.77
N ALA A 238 -3.17 0.51 -22.80
CA ALA A 238 -3.84 -0.08 -21.64
C ALA A 238 -2.87 -0.38 -20.48
N ALA A 239 -1.62 -0.75 -20.82
CA ALA A 239 -0.55 -0.92 -19.84
C ALA A 239 -0.12 0.43 -19.23
N LEU A 240 -0.03 1.49 -20.05
CA LEU A 240 0.32 2.86 -19.64
C LEU A 240 -0.76 3.56 -18.80
N LEU A 241 -2.04 3.25 -19.03
CA LEU A 241 -3.15 3.76 -18.22
C LEU A 241 -3.33 2.99 -16.90
N SER A 242 -2.92 1.73 -16.85
CA SER A 242 -2.92 0.93 -15.61
C SER A 242 -1.71 1.24 -14.72
N THR A 243 -0.59 1.72 -15.29
CA THR A 243 0.58 2.23 -14.54
C THR A 243 0.35 3.61 -13.92
N ALA A 244 -0.77 4.28 -14.20
CA ALA A 244 -1.15 5.54 -13.55
C ALA A 244 -1.53 5.36 -12.06
N LEU A 245 -1.75 4.13 -11.58
CA LEU A 245 -1.76 3.83 -10.15
C LEU A 245 -0.31 3.68 -9.65
N ILE A 246 0.39 4.82 -9.51
CA ILE A 246 1.72 4.86 -8.89
C ILE A 246 1.54 4.64 -7.39
N SER A 247 1.50 3.37 -6.96
CA SER A 247 1.85 3.01 -5.59
C SER A 247 3.37 3.00 -5.47
N ALA A 248 3.97 4.18 -5.38
CA ALA A 248 5.37 4.29 -5.00
C ALA A 248 5.49 4.04 -3.49
N LEU A 249 5.71 2.78 -3.09
CA LEU A 249 6.19 2.48 -1.75
C LEU A 249 7.70 2.72 -1.70
N LEU A 250 8.12 3.98 -1.53
CA LEU A 250 9.55 4.29 -1.42
C LEU A 250 10.01 4.23 0.05
N CYS A 251 10.81 3.22 0.38
CA CYS A 251 11.60 3.19 1.60
C CYS A 251 12.71 4.26 1.53
N LEU A 252 12.59 5.36 2.27
CA LEU A 252 13.72 6.25 2.49
C LEU A 252 14.71 5.58 3.47
N MET A 253 15.68 4.83 2.92
CA MET A 253 16.84 4.35 3.68
C MET A 253 17.97 5.38 3.57
N LEU A 254 18.12 6.23 4.59
CA LEU A 254 19.41 6.88 4.84
C LEU A 254 20.37 5.84 5.41
N MET A 255 21.01 5.05 4.55
CA MET A 255 22.17 4.24 4.94
C MET A 255 23.42 5.11 4.92
N PHE A 256 23.73 5.76 6.05
CA PHE A 256 25.10 6.15 6.33
C PHE A 256 25.85 4.92 6.88
N ARG A 257 26.33 4.06 5.97
CA ARG A 257 27.47 3.19 6.28
C ARG A 257 28.72 4.07 6.19
N GLY A 258 29.32 4.45 7.32
CA GLY A 258 30.72 4.87 7.31
C GLY A 258 31.18 6.05 8.17
N ILE A 259 30.41 6.59 9.12
CA ILE A 259 30.97 7.55 10.09
C ILE A 259 31.21 6.82 11.40
N LYS A 260 32.45 6.35 11.60
CA LYS A 260 32.93 5.97 12.94
C LYS A 260 32.98 7.26 13.78
N PRO A 261 32.39 7.29 14.98
CA PRO A 261 32.62 8.41 15.88
C PRO A 261 34.12 8.45 16.20
N LYS A 262 34.76 9.61 15.97
CA LYS A 262 36.05 9.90 16.59
C LYS A 262 35.78 10.00 18.10
N ARG A 263 36.57 9.26 18.87
CA ARG A 263 36.69 9.44 20.33
C ARG A 263 37.18 10.84 20.63
#